data_AF-A0A381FIY4-F1
#
_entry.id   AF-A0A381FIY4-F1
#
_cell.length_a   1.000
_cell.length_b   1.000
_cell.length_c   1.000
_cell.angle_alpha   90.00
_cell.angle_beta   90.00
_cell.angle_gamma   90.00
#
_symmetry.space_group_name_H-M   'P 1'
#
loop_
_entity.id
_entity.type
_entity.pdbx_description
1 polymer ?
#
loop_
_entity_poly.entity_id
_entity_poly.type
_entity_poly.pdbx_seq_one_letter_code
_entity_poly.pdbx_strand_id
1 'polypeptide(L)'
;MASAHIYHLADGKKTKVNLDQFKNYYIPNVIQTSNADEIVLITSQRTQNASDVLKVNTKTGEVKKLFTETDDKWIDTDNVSLEFLEDNSFLWASERDGFRHLYWYDKDGKLKKQVTKGNWEVTEYYGYNPKSQEIFVQTTEKGSINKVISKINIQNGKSQLISNAEGNNSANFSKNYSYFIETSSTAANPYTFVLKDGNGKKLKELQNNDDQLKNYRQINSQ
;
A
#
# COMPACT_ATOMS: atom_id res chain seq x y z
N MET A 1 -13.61 24.92 3.74
CA MET A 1 -13.64 23.60 4.42
C MET A 1 -14.38 22.64 3.51
N ALA A 2 -13.91 21.41 3.42
CA ALA A 2 -14.57 20.38 2.61
C ALA A 2 -15.82 19.83 3.33
N SER A 3 -16.74 19.24 2.57
CA SER A 3 -17.92 18.59 3.14
C SER A 3 -18.14 17.23 2.48
N ALA A 4 -18.53 16.23 3.26
CA ALA A 4 -18.90 14.91 2.77
C ALA A 4 -20.43 14.71 2.88
N HIS A 5 -21.00 14.02 1.89
CA HIS A 5 -22.40 13.64 1.88
C HIS A 5 -22.53 12.19 1.42
N ILE A 6 -23.42 11.45 2.05
CA ILE A 6 -23.82 10.11 1.64
C ILE A 6 -25.11 10.25 0.84
N TYR A 7 -25.17 9.61 -0.33
CA TYR A 7 -26.36 9.56 -1.16
C TYR A 7 -26.79 8.10 -1.33
N HIS A 8 -27.98 7.77 -0.84
CA HIS A 8 -28.57 6.45 -0.97
C HIS A 8 -29.34 6.35 -2.29
N LEU A 9 -28.88 5.46 -3.18
CA LEU A 9 -29.48 5.33 -4.51
C LEU A 9 -30.93 4.78 -4.46
N ALA A 10 -31.24 3.93 -3.48
CA ALA A 10 -32.52 3.23 -3.41
C ALA A 10 -33.70 4.17 -3.07
N ASP A 11 -33.49 5.15 -2.19
CA ASP A 11 -34.53 6.05 -1.70
C ASP A 11 -34.24 7.53 -2.01
N GLY A 12 -33.12 7.83 -2.67
CA GLY A 12 -32.69 9.18 -3.00
C GLY A 12 -32.31 10.02 -1.77
N LYS A 13 -32.18 9.42 -0.59
CA LYS A 13 -31.88 10.14 0.65
C LYS A 13 -30.45 10.64 0.64
N LYS A 14 -30.28 11.94 0.93
CA LYS A 14 -28.98 12.58 1.11
C LYS A 14 -28.74 12.89 2.59
N THR A 15 -27.65 12.38 3.15
CA THR A 15 -27.23 12.63 4.53
C THR A 15 -25.92 13.40 4.52
N LYS A 16 -25.86 14.56 5.18
CA LYS A 16 -24.60 15.28 5.39
C LYS A 16 -23.82 14.60 6.51
N VAL A 17 -22.54 14.30 6.28
CA VAL A 17 -21.64 13.77 7.31
C VAL A 17 -21.16 14.93 8.17
N ASN A 18 -21.38 14.87 9.48
CA ASN A 18 -20.92 15.90 10.39
C ASN A 18 -19.41 15.76 10.66
N LEU A 19 -18.63 16.73 10.17
CA LEU A 19 -17.18 16.74 10.30
C LEU A 19 -16.67 17.92 11.15
N ASP A 20 -17.54 18.63 11.84
CA ASP A 20 -17.21 19.92 12.49
C ASP A 20 -16.20 19.78 13.63
N GLN A 21 -16.08 18.58 14.20
CA GLN A 21 -15.14 18.25 15.28
C GLN A 21 -13.80 17.67 14.78
N PHE A 22 -13.62 17.52 13.47
CA PHE A 22 -12.43 16.88 12.88
C PHE A 22 -11.68 17.83 11.96
N LYS A 23 -10.45 17.44 11.58
CA LYS A 23 -9.63 18.17 10.63
C LYS A 23 -10.23 18.10 9.22
N ASN A 24 -11.12 19.01 8.86
CA ASN A 24 -11.95 18.90 7.64
C ASN A 24 -11.60 19.92 6.55
N TYR A 25 -10.36 20.44 6.54
CA TYR A 25 -9.96 21.36 5.48
C TYR A 25 -9.86 20.63 4.14
N TYR A 26 -9.28 19.43 4.16
CA TYR A 26 -9.19 18.51 3.02
C TYR A 26 -9.80 17.14 3.36
N ILE A 27 -10.30 16.44 2.34
CA ILE A 27 -10.72 15.03 2.40
C ILE A 27 -9.99 14.32 1.26
N PRO A 28 -8.71 13.95 1.44
CA PRO A 28 -7.90 13.37 0.37
C PRO A 28 -8.41 12.01 -0.12
N ASN A 29 -8.99 11.18 0.77
CA ASN A 29 -9.35 9.82 0.43
C ASN A 29 -10.67 9.38 1.07
N VAL A 30 -11.40 8.53 0.32
CA VAL A 30 -12.59 7.80 0.75
C VAL A 30 -12.34 6.32 0.47
N ILE A 31 -12.37 5.49 1.52
CA ILE A 31 -11.93 4.09 1.45
C ILE A 31 -13.06 3.19 1.95
N GLN A 32 -13.35 2.12 1.23
CA GLN A 32 -14.32 1.12 1.69
C GLN A 32 -13.69 0.23 2.77
N THR A 33 -14.50 -0.15 3.75
CA THR A 33 -14.12 -1.17 4.73
C THR A 33 -14.53 -2.57 4.27
N SER A 34 -14.27 -3.62 5.04
CA SER A 34 -14.82 -4.95 4.72
C SER A 34 -16.32 -5.05 5.00
N ASN A 35 -16.88 -4.09 5.76
CA ASN A 35 -18.31 -3.95 6.00
C ASN A 35 -18.97 -3.01 4.99
N ALA A 36 -20.07 -3.46 4.36
CA ALA A 36 -20.78 -2.70 3.33
C ALA A 36 -21.41 -1.37 3.82
N ASP A 37 -21.72 -1.29 5.11
CA ASP A 37 -22.34 -0.11 5.73
C ASP A 37 -21.31 0.83 6.39
N GLU A 38 -20.02 0.66 6.08
CA GLU A 38 -18.94 1.43 6.68
C GLU A 38 -17.92 1.89 5.62
N ILE A 39 -17.54 3.16 5.70
CA ILE A 39 -16.43 3.74 4.94
C ILE A 39 -15.45 4.42 5.88
N VAL A 40 -14.24 4.67 5.40
CA VAL A 40 -13.26 5.54 6.02
C VAL A 40 -13.09 6.81 5.20
N LEU A 41 -13.13 7.96 5.88
CA LEU A 41 -12.66 9.24 5.37
C LEU A 41 -11.29 9.52 5.98
N ILE A 42 -10.31 9.83 5.15
CA ILE A 42 -9.08 10.47 5.61
C ILE A 42 -9.30 11.97 5.44
N THR A 43 -9.07 12.71 6.52
CA THR A 43 -9.32 14.15 6.57
C THR A 43 -8.08 14.85 7.10
N SER A 44 -7.76 16.04 6.59
CA SER A 44 -6.53 16.75 6.93
C SER A 44 -6.78 18.24 7.17
N GLN A 45 -5.94 18.83 8.01
CA GLN A 45 -5.94 20.27 8.27
C GLN A 45 -5.12 21.02 7.22
N ARG A 46 -5.28 22.35 7.17
CA ARG A 46 -4.64 23.18 6.14
C ARG A 46 -3.11 23.07 6.11
N THR A 47 -2.49 22.88 7.28
CA THR A 47 -1.04 22.73 7.42
C THR A 47 -0.53 21.32 7.07
N GLN A 48 -1.43 20.36 6.85
CA GLN A 48 -1.14 18.99 6.42
C GLN A 48 -0.22 18.16 7.32
N ASN A 49 0.10 18.62 8.52
CA ASN A 49 0.93 17.90 9.48
C ASN A 49 0.13 16.96 10.41
N ALA A 50 -1.18 16.84 10.19
CA ALA A 50 -2.01 15.88 10.88
C ALA A 50 -3.23 15.47 10.05
N SER A 51 -3.50 14.17 10.03
CA SER A 51 -4.61 13.56 9.29
C SER A 51 -5.44 12.68 10.21
N ASP A 52 -6.75 12.92 10.29
CA ASP A 52 -7.67 12.06 11.02
C ASP A 52 -8.19 10.95 10.11
N VAL A 53 -8.14 9.72 10.60
CA VAL A 53 -8.75 8.54 9.95
C VAL A 53 -10.10 8.29 10.62
N LEU A 54 -11.18 8.57 9.89
CA LEU A 54 -12.54 8.62 10.41
C LEU A 54 -13.36 7.49 9.80
N LYS A 55 -13.90 6.61 10.64
CA LYS A 55 -14.90 5.62 10.22
C LYS A 55 -16.27 6.28 10.21
N VAL A 56 -17.03 6.07 9.13
CA VAL A 56 -18.37 6.61 8.94
C VAL A 56 -19.35 5.47 8.70
N ASN A 57 -20.42 5.42 9.49
CA ASN A 57 -21.55 4.53 9.22
C ASN A 57 -22.37 5.11 8.07
N THR A 58 -22.50 4.39 6.97
CA THR A 58 -23.16 4.91 5.76
C THR A 58 -24.68 4.97 5.89
N LYS A 59 -25.28 4.23 6.82
CA LYS A 59 -26.74 4.27 7.09
C LYS A 59 -27.14 5.46 7.95
N THR A 60 -26.35 5.78 8.98
CA THR A 60 -26.70 6.81 9.97
C THR A 60 -25.96 8.13 9.76
N GLY A 61 -24.81 8.12 9.08
CA GLY A 61 -23.90 9.25 8.97
C GLY A 61 -23.07 9.49 10.25
N GLU A 62 -23.13 8.58 11.22
CA GLU A 62 -22.33 8.65 12.45
C GLU A 62 -20.83 8.52 12.13
N VAL A 63 -20.02 9.36 12.77
CA VAL A 63 -18.57 9.41 12.57
C VAL A 63 -17.84 9.03 13.85
N LYS A 64 -16.95 8.05 13.75
CA LYS A 64 -16.03 7.63 14.81
C LYS A 64 -14.59 7.83 14.33
N LYS A 65 -13.79 8.60 15.05
CA LYS A 65 -12.35 8.68 14.79
C LYS A 65 -11.68 7.37 15.21
N LEU A 66 -10.94 6.75 14.30
CA LEU A 66 -10.11 5.58 14.58
C LEU A 66 -8.80 6.01 15.22
N PHE A 67 -8.08 6.93 14.56
CA PHE A 67 -6.85 7.54 15.08
C PHE A 67 -6.53 8.84 14.33
N THR A 68 -5.49 9.52 14.79
CA THR A 68 -4.88 10.67 14.11
C THR A 68 -3.44 10.31 13.78
N GLU A 69 -3.03 10.46 12.52
CA GLU A 69 -1.63 10.47 12.11
C GLU A 69 -1.07 11.89 12.28
N THR A 70 0.15 12.03 12.79
CA THR A 70 0.81 13.32 13.00
C THR A 70 2.27 13.26 12.61
N ASP A 71 2.79 14.35 12.05
CA ASP A 71 4.20 14.58 11.77
C ASP A 71 4.54 16.03 12.11
N ASP A 72 5.81 16.31 12.40
CA ASP A 72 6.24 17.69 12.72
C ASP A 72 6.19 18.60 11.48
N LYS A 73 6.31 18.04 10.29
CA LYS A 73 6.38 18.77 9.02
C LYS A 73 5.13 18.54 8.16
N TRP A 74 4.86 17.32 7.71
CA TRP A 74 3.69 16.98 6.89
C TRP A 74 3.38 15.48 6.86
N ILE A 75 2.14 15.12 6.54
CA ILE A 75 1.68 13.76 6.25
C ILE A 75 1.45 13.63 4.75
N ASP A 76 2.04 12.63 4.10
CA ASP A 76 1.68 12.26 2.72
C ASP A 76 0.26 11.66 2.70
N THR A 77 -0.66 12.33 2.02
CA THR A 77 -2.02 11.87 1.79
C THR A 77 -2.33 11.60 0.32
N ASP A 78 -1.35 11.74 -0.57
CA ASP A 78 -1.50 11.52 -2.01
C ASP A 78 -1.35 10.03 -2.33
N ASN A 79 -0.44 9.33 -1.63
CA ASN A 79 -0.17 7.90 -1.83
C ASN A 79 -0.57 7.05 -0.62
N VAL A 80 -1.83 7.19 -0.20
CA VAL A 80 -2.38 6.42 0.93
C VAL A 80 -2.41 4.94 0.59
N SER A 81 -1.79 4.12 1.45
CA SER A 81 -2.03 2.67 1.48
C SER A 81 -2.78 2.31 2.75
N LEU A 82 -4.06 1.99 2.56
CA LEU A 82 -4.93 1.43 3.60
C LEU A 82 -5.73 0.28 3.00
N GLU A 83 -5.58 -0.92 3.54
CA GLU A 83 -6.39 -2.09 3.17
C GLU A 83 -7.08 -2.68 4.40
N PHE A 84 -8.41 -2.82 4.32
CA PHE A 84 -9.21 -3.54 5.31
C PHE A 84 -9.17 -5.05 5.05
N LEU A 85 -9.00 -5.82 6.11
CA LEU A 85 -9.02 -7.29 6.09
C LEU A 85 -10.44 -7.80 6.37
N GLU A 86 -10.67 -9.10 6.21
CA GLU A 86 -12.00 -9.72 6.40
C GLU A 86 -12.60 -9.45 7.79
N ASP A 87 -11.79 -9.43 8.85
CA ASP A 87 -12.21 -9.13 10.23
C ASP A 87 -12.36 -7.62 10.51
N ASN A 88 -12.24 -6.79 9.48
CA ASN A 88 -12.32 -5.34 9.51
C ASN A 88 -11.18 -4.67 10.30
N SER A 89 -10.15 -5.44 10.68
CA SER A 89 -8.82 -4.90 10.98
C SER A 89 -8.21 -4.34 9.69
N PHE A 90 -7.16 -3.52 9.78
CA PHE A 90 -6.61 -2.90 8.57
C PHE A 90 -5.12 -2.65 8.66
N LEU A 91 -4.49 -2.64 7.49
CA LEU A 91 -3.10 -2.24 7.30
C LEU A 91 -3.05 -0.76 6.93
N TRP A 92 -2.09 -0.03 7.49
CA TRP A 92 -1.86 1.40 7.27
C TRP A 92 -0.38 1.64 7.01
N ALA A 93 -0.04 2.30 5.90
CA ALA A 93 1.32 2.77 5.66
C ALA A 93 1.57 4.10 6.36
N SER A 94 2.70 4.22 7.06
CA SER A 94 3.11 5.45 7.75
C SER A 94 4.63 5.56 7.82
N GLU A 95 5.12 6.79 7.81
CA GLU A 95 6.54 7.15 7.96
C GLU A 95 6.92 7.53 9.39
N ARG A 96 6.04 7.28 10.37
CA ARG A 96 6.18 7.79 11.75
C ARG A 96 7.44 7.37 12.50
N ASP A 97 8.14 6.32 12.06
CA ASP A 97 9.41 5.87 12.64
C ASP A 97 10.63 6.30 11.80
N GLY A 98 10.42 7.18 10.83
CA GLY A 98 11.42 7.71 9.91
C GLY A 98 11.49 6.99 8.56
N PHE A 99 10.80 5.85 8.39
CA PHE A 99 10.71 5.12 7.13
C PHE A 99 9.27 4.68 6.87
N ARG A 100 8.87 4.63 5.59
CA ARG A 100 7.53 4.15 5.24
C ARG A 100 7.38 2.67 5.58
N HIS A 101 6.53 2.34 6.55
CA HIS A 101 6.28 0.98 7.02
C HIS A 101 4.79 0.69 7.17
N LEU A 102 4.42 -0.60 7.19
CA LEU A 102 3.04 -1.03 7.42
C LEU A 102 2.77 -1.31 8.90
N TYR A 103 1.64 -0.81 9.36
CA TYR A 103 1.12 -0.95 10.70
C TYR A 103 -0.24 -1.63 10.64
N TRP A 104 -0.44 -2.67 11.45
CA TRP A 104 -1.69 -3.41 11.54
C TRP A 104 -2.50 -2.91 12.74
N TYR A 105 -3.73 -2.47 12.47
CA TYR A 105 -4.68 -1.93 13.42
C TYR A 105 -5.90 -2.84 13.54
N ASP A 106 -6.54 -2.85 14.70
CA ASP A 106 -7.87 -3.45 14.84
C ASP A 106 -8.98 -2.57 14.27
N LYS A 107 -10.21 -3.11 14.20
CA LYS A 107 -11.40 -2.42 13.67
C LYS A 107 -11.82 -1.15 14.41
N ASP A 108 -11.24 -0.92 15.59
CA ASP A 108 -11.54 0.21 16.47
C ASP A 108 -10.43 1.27 16.46
N GLY A 109 -9.37 1.06 15.67
CA GLY A 109 -8.27 2.01 15.49
C GLY A 109 -7.14 1.83 16.50
N LYS A 110 -7.09 0.72 17.24
CA LYS A 110 -5.96 0.41 18.13
C LYS A 110 -4.87 -0.31 17.35
N LEU A 111 -3.63 0.19 17.47
CA LEU A 111 -2.46 -0.45 16.87
C LEU A 111 -2.26 -1.86 17.48
N LYS A 112 -2.25 -2.89 16.64
CA LYS A 112 -1.92 -4.27 17.03
C LYS A 112 -0.43 -4.52 16.93
N LYS A 113 0.18 -4.16 15.80
CA LYS A 113 1.57 -4.51 15.49
C LYS A 113 2.14 -3.64 14.37
N GLN A 114 3.41 -3.27 14.46
CA GLN A 114 4.20 -2.81 13.32
C GLN A 114 4.67 -4.03 12.51
N VAL A 115 4.19 -4.15 11.28
CA VAL A 115 4.38 -5.34 10.43
C VAL A 115 5.75 -5.33 9.76
N THR A 116 6.15 -4.19 9.22
CA THR A 116 7.46 -3.97 8.60
C THR A 116 8.27 -2.98 9.43
N LYS A 117 9.59 -3.18 9.49
CA LYS A 117 10.50 -2.31 10.26
C LYS A 117 11.94 -2.48 9.79
N GLY A 118 12.74 -1.44 9.99
CA GLY A 118 14.18 -1.43 9.69
C GLY A 118 14.58 -0.14 8.99
N ASN A 119 15.88 -0.02 8.70
CA ASN A 119 16.47 1.14 8.02
C ASN A 119 16.27 1.06 6.50
N TRP A 120 15.03 0.91 6.08
CA TRP A 120 14.56 0.80 4.70
C TRP A 120 13.06 1.10 4.67
N GLU A 121 12.52 1.40 3.49
CA GLU A 121 11.12 1.81 3.31
C GLU A 121 10.35 0.82 2.41
N VAL A 122 9.05 0.74 2.65
CA VAL A 122 8.05 0.14 1.76
C VAL A 122 7.65 1.18 0.73
N THR A 123 7.95 0.92 -0.54
CA THR A 123 7.74 1.86 -1.65
C THR A 123 6.45 1.60 -2.39
N GLU A 124 5.95 0.36 -2.36
CA GLU A 124 4.68 -0.04 -2.97
C GLU A 124 4.02 -1.15 -2.15
N TYR A 125 2.68 -1.11 -2.08
CA TYR A 125 1.88 -2.14 -1.41
C TYR A 125 1.01 -2.86 -2.44
N TYR A 126 1.32 -4.14 -2.69
CA TYR A 126 0.61 -4.92 -3.70
C TYR A 126 -0.65 -5.62 -3.18
N GLY A 127 -0.77 -5.79 -1.86
CA GLY A 127 -1.95 -6.35 -1.22
C GLY A 127 -1.66 -7.51 -0.27
N TYR A 128 -2.75 -8.10 0.25
CA TYR A 128 -2.74 -9.13 1.28
C TYR A 128 -3.38 -10.45 0.82
N ASN A 129 -2.74 -11.59 1.15
CA ASN A 129 -3.32 -12.91 0.96
C ASN A 129 -3.88 -13.47 2.27
N PRO A 130 -5.21 -13.62 2.43
CA PRO A 130 -5.81 -14.11 3.67
C PRO A 130 -5.46 -15.56 4.01
N LYS A 131 -5.14 -16.38 3.00
CA LYS A 131 -4.83 -17.81 3.23
C LYS A 131 -3.46 -18.00 3.90
N SER A 132 -2.45 -17.26 3.43
CA SER A 132 -1.09 -17.33 3.99
C SER A 132 -0.82 -16.25 5.04
N GLN A 133 -1.72 -15.28 5.16
CA GLN A 133 -1.58 -14.08 5.98
C GLN A 133 -0.31 -13.28 5.64
N GLU A 134 0.05 -13.27 4.35
CA GLU A 134 1.21 -12.58 3.82
C GLU A 134 0.77 -11.30 3.10
N ILE A 135 1.46 -10.21 3.37
CA ILE A 135 1.47 -9.02 2.53
C ILE A 135 2.54 -9.14 1.45
N PHE A 136 2.34 -8.47 0.32
CA PHE A 136 3.30 -8.37 -0.77
C PHE A 136 3.66 -6.90 -0.96
N VAL A 137 4.95 -6.59 -0.87
CA VAL A 137 5.45 -5.21 -0.84
C VAL A 137 6.68 -5.04 -1.70
N GLN A 138 6.84 -3.86 -2.30
CA GLN A 138 8.12 -3.40 -2.82
C GLN A 138 8.86 -2.65 -1.71
N THR A 139 10.16 -2.88 -1.56
CA THR A 139 10.98 -2.31 -0.50
C THR A 139 12.36 -1.89 -1.00
N THR A 140 13.06 -1.09 -0.19
CA THR A 140 14.49 -0.78 -0.35
C THR A 140 15.39 -1.59 0.59
N GLU A 141 14.95 -2.75 1.07
CA GLU A 141 15.69 -3.53 2.09
C GLU A 141 17.07 -4.05 1.61
N LYS A 142 17.32 -4.00 0.29
CA LYS A 142 18.61 -4.31 -0.35
C LYS A 142 19.41 -3.07 -0.73
N GLY A 143 19.15 -1.93 -0.08
CA GLY A 143 19.80 -0.65 -0.33
C GLY A 143 18.89 0.30 -1.12
N SER A 144 19.09 1.60 -0.91
CA SER A 144 18.20 2.66 -1.44
C SER A 144 18.13 2.73 -2.97
N ILE A 145 19.16 2.23 -3.67
CA ILE A 145 19.20 2.16 -5.13
C ILE A 145 18.42 0.97 -5.70
N ASN A 146 18.02 0.02 -4.85
CA ASN A 146 17.32 -1.19 -5.26
C ASN A 146 15.84 -1.09 -4.86
N LYS A 147 14.96 -1.54 -5.75
CA LYS A 147 13.55 -1.80 -5.44
C LYS A 147 13.33 -3.29 -5.58
N VAL A 148 13.02 -3.96 -4.48
CA VAL A 148 12.87 -5.41 -4.42
C VAL A 148 11.49 -5.79 -3.90
N ILE A 149 10.96 -6.93 -4.32
CA ILE A 149 9.64 -7.40 -3.93
C ILE A 149 9.81 -8.51 -2.90
N SER A 150 9.15 -8.34 -1.76
CA SER A 150 9.17 -9.28 -0.65
C SER A 150 7.75 -9.60 -0.19
N LYS A 151 7.58 -10.81 0.34
CA LYS A 151 6.37 -11.19 1.04
C LYS A 151 6.64 -11.32 2.53
N ILE A 152 5.71 -10.86 3.35
CA ILE A 152 5.89 -10.79 4.80
C ILE A 152 4.61 -11.29 5.48
N ASN A 153 4.73 -12.29 6.34
CA ASN A 153 3.60 -12.74 7.13
C ASN A 153 3.30 -11.74 8.27
N ILE A 154 2.08 -11.22 8.33
CA ILE A 154 1.73 -10.15 9.27
C ILE A 154 1.75 -10.63 10.73
N GLN A 155 1.44 -11.90 10.99
CA GLN A 155 1.37 -12.46 12.33
C GLN A 155 2.76 -12.69 12.94
N ASN A 156 3.62 -13.43 12.24
CA ASN A 156 4.92 -13.84 12.77
C ASN A 156 6.10 -12.99 12.27
N GLY A 157 5.89 -12.13 11.26
CA GLY A 157 6.94 -11.26 10.71
C GLY A 157 7.95 -11.98 9.82
N LYS A 158 7.73 -13.26 9.47
CA LYS A 158 8.61 -13.98 8.54
C LYS A 158 8.57 -13.28 7.19
N SER A 159 9.74 -12.83 6.73
CA SER A 159 9.93 -12.17 5.44
C SER A 159 10.67 -13.09 4.46
N GLN A 160 10.33 -12.98 3.18
CA GLN A 160 11.02 -13.64 2.09
C GLN A 160 11.08 -12.71 0.87
N LEU A 161 12.30 -12.49 0.36
CA LEU A 161 12.52 -11.86 -0.94
C LEU A 161 12.06 -12.79 -2.07
N ILE A 162 11.25 -12.28 -2.99
CA ILE A 162 10.69 -13.04 -4.13
C ILE A 162 11.06 -12.47 -5.50
N SER A 163 11.59 -11.24 -5.56
CA SER A 163 12.21 -10.67 -6.76
C SER A 163 13.70 -11.01 -6.88
N ASN A 164 14.34 -10.52 -7.94
CA ASN A 164 15.78 -10.32 -7.98
C ASN A 164 16.21 -9.37 -6.85
N ALA A 165 17.42 -9.57 -6.32
CA ALA A 165 17.93 -8.81 -5.17
C ALA A 165 18.53 -7.45 -5.54
N GLU A 166 18.75 -7.20 -6.83
CA GLU A 166 19.36 -5.99 -7.36
C GLU A 166 18.49 -5.36 -8.43
N GLY A 167 18.69 -4.06 -8.64
CA GLY A 167 18.00 -3.28 -9.65
C GLY A 167 16.62 -2.82 -9.21
N ASN A 168 15.84 -2.42 -10.21
CA ASN A 168 14.48 -1.94 -10.03
C ASN A 168 13.50 -3.03 -10.46
N ASN A 169 12.75 -3.56 -9.49
CA ASN A 169 11.80 -4.65 -9.70
C ASN A 169 10.39 -4.18 -9.36
N SER A 170 9.42 -4.41 -10.24
CA SER A 170 7.98 -4.22 -9.98
C SER A 170 7.21 -5.51 -10.25
N ALA A 171 6.05 -5.66 -9.60
CA ALA A 171 5.23 -6.86 -9.70
C ALA A 171 3.80 -6.58 -10.16
N ASN A 172 3.25 -7.50 -10.94
CA ASN A 172 1.83 -7.62 -11.17
C ASN A 172 1.34 -9.00 -10.70
N PHE A 173 0.60 -9.03 -9.59
CA PHE A 173 0.15 -10.27 -8.95
C PHE A 173 -1.17 -10.78 -9.56
N SER A 174 -1.32 -12.11 -9.60
CA SER A 174 -2.64 -12.72 -9.77
C SER A 174 -3.54 -12.38 -8.57
N LYS A 175 -4.86 -12.37 -8.76
CA LYS A 175 -5.84 -12.01 -7.70
C LYS A 175 -5.68 -12.78 -6.38
N ASN A 176 -5.11 -13.99 -6.44
CA ASN A 176 -4.90 -14.88 -5.31
C ASN A 176 -3.43 -14.95 -4.86
N TYR A 177 -2.55 -14.11 -5.41
CA TYR A 177 -1.12 -14.04 -5.12
C TYR A 177 -0.33 -15.36 -5.34
N SER A 178 -0.90 -16.32 -6.09
CA SER A 178 -0.21 -17.57 -6.41
C SER A 178 0.88 -17.40 -7.46
N TYR A 179 0.78 -16.37 -8.28
CA TYR A 179 1.74 -16.03 -9.32
C TYR A 179 1.90 -14.51 -9.43
N PHE A 180 3.02 -14.08 -10.00
CA PHE A 180 3.20 -12.70 -10.41
C PHE A 180 4.12 -12.59 -11.62
N ILE A 181 3.94 -11.51 -12.37
CA ILE A 181 4.91 -11.08 -13.38
C ILE A 181 5.85 -10.10 -12.70
N GLU A 182 7.13 -10.44 -12.68
CA GLU A 182 8.20 -9.53 -12.31
C GLU A 182 8.66 -8.77 -13.56
N THR A 183 8.64 -7.45 -13.49
CA THR A 183 9.37 -6.57 -14.40
C THR A 183 10.64 -6.11 -13.70
N SER A 184 11.80 -6.44 -14.24
CA SER A 184 13.08 -6.10 -13.61
C SER A 184 14.06 -5.44 -14.58
N SER A 185 14.85 -4.48 -14.09
CA SER A 185 15.96 -3.87 -14.82
C SER A 185 17.09 -3.51 -13.87
N THR A 186 18.31 -3.36 -14.42
CA THR A 186 19.49 -2.89 -13.68
C THR A 186 20.20 -1.81 -14.51
N ALA A 187 21.21 -1.14 -13.96
CA ALA A 187 22.04 -0.21 -14.74
C ALA A 187 22.71 -0.89 -15.95
N ALA A 188 22.99 -2.21 -15.87
CA ALA A 188 23.70 -2.96 -16.90
C ALA A 188 22.77 -3.76 -17.84
N ASN A 189 21.51 -3.96 -17.47
CA ASN A 189 20.57 -4.81 -18.19
C ASN A 189 19.20 -4.12 -18.33
N PRO A 190 18.63 -4.09 -19.56
CA PRO A 190 17.32 -3.53 -19.82
C PRO A 190 16.21 -4.36 -19.17
N TYR A 191 14.96 -3.93 -19.37
CA TYR A 191 13.81 -4.63 -18.80
C TYR A 191 13.72 -6.10 -19.22
N THR A 192 13.41 -6.94 -18.24
CA THR A 192 13.00 -8.33 -18.43
C THR A 192 11.64 -8.56 -17.78
N PHE A 193 10.88 -9.52 -18.30
CA PHE A 193 9.53 -9.85 -17.85
C PHE A 193 9.47 -11.35 -17.57
N VAL A 194 9.28 -11.73 -16.31
CA VAL A 194 9.37 -13.12 -15.86
C VAL A 194 8.14 -13.48 -15.06
N LEU A 195 7.48 -14.58 -15.43
CA LEU A 195 6.45 -15.20 -14.62
C LEU A 195 7.10 -16.01 -13.49
N LYS A 196 6.74 -15.67 -12.25
CA LYS A 196 7.16 -16.35 -11.02
C LYS A 196 5.97 -16.92 -10.27
N ASP A 197 6.20 -17.96 -9.47
CA ASP A 197 5.24 -18.38 -8.44
C ASP A 197 5.27 -17.43 -7.22
N GLY A 198 4.31 -17.57 -6.30
CA GLY A 198 4.24 -16.76 -5.08
C GLY A 198 5.38 -16.97 -4.07
N ASN A 199 6.35 -17.83 -4.37
CA ASN A 199 7.60 -18.01 -3.60
C ASN A 199 8.82 -17.45 -4.34
N GLY A 200 8.62 -16.80 -5.50
CA GLY A 200 9.69 -16.19 -6.29
C GLY A 200 10.39 -17.15 -7.25
N LYS A 201 9.93 -18.41 -7.38
CA LYS A 201 10.51 -19.36 -8.33
C LYS A 201 10.17 -18.93 -9.75
N LYS A 202 11.18 -18.75 -10.61
CA LYS A 202 11.00 -18.54 -12.05
C LYS A 202 10.29 -19.74 -12.67
N LEU A 203 9.15 -19.48 -13.31
CA LEU A 203 8.39 -20.49 -14.06
C LEU A 203 8.61 -20.35 -15.55
N LYS A 204 8.55 -19.11 -16.06
CA LYS A 204 8.66 -18.83 -17.49
C LYS A 204 9.17 -17.42 -17.73
N GLU A 205 10.06 -17.27 -18.69
CA GLU A 205 10.40 -15.97 -19.24
C GLU A 205 9.35 -15.57 -20.29
N LEU A 206 8.82 -14.35 -20.18
CA LEU A 206 7.79 -13.85 -21.07
C LEU A 206 8.40 -12.98 -22.18
N GLN A 207 9.32 -12.09 -21.81
CA GLN A 207 10.02 -11.20 -22.72
C GLN A 207 11.36 -10.79 -22.10
N ASN A 208 12.39 -10.70 -22.95
CA ASN A 208 13.67 -10.06 -22.62
C ASN A 208 14.04 -9.04 -23.72
N ASN A 209 15.13 -8.30 -23.51
CA ASN A 209 15.67 -7.36 -24.49
C ASN A 209 17.15 -7.69 -24.80
N ASP A 210 17.51 -8.98 -24.79
CA ASP A 210 18.90 -9.43 -24.92
C ASP A 210 19.50 -9.06 -26.27
N ASP A 211 18.73 -9.17 -27.35
CA ASP A 211 19.23 -8.86 -28.70
C ASP A 211 19.49 -7.36 -28.87
N GLN A 212 18.65 -6.51 -28.28
CA GLN A 212 18.89 -5.06 -28.25
C GLN A 212 20.13 -4.71 -27.42
N LEU A 213 20.33 -5.39 -26.28
CA LEU A 213 21.50 -5.21 -25.44
C LEU A 213 22.81 -5.61 -26.15
N LYS A 214 22.79 -6.73 -26.89
CA LYS A 214 23.93 -7.15 -27.72
C LYS A 214 24.28 -6.08 -28.76
N ASN A 215 23.28 -5.57 -29.48
CA ASN A 215 23.48 -4.53 -30.49
C ASN A 215 24.05 -3.23 -29.87
N TYR A 216 23.52 -2.80 -28.72
CA TYR A 216 24.04 -1.63 -28.00
C TYR A 216 25.51 -1.80 -27.58
N ARG A 217 25.88 -2.96 -27.03
CA ARG A 217 27.26 -3.23 -26.60
C ARG A 217 28.23 -3.24 -27.77
N GLN A 218 27.83 -3.75 -28.93
CA GLN A 218 28.65 -3.73 -30.13
C GLN A 218 28.92 -2.30 -30.62
N ILE A 219 27.90 -1.43 -30.64
CA ILE A 219 28.04 -0.02 -31.06
C ILE A 219 29.02 0.74 -30.15
N ASN A 220 28.95 0.53 -28.83
CA ASN A 220 29.80 1.25 -27.86
C ASN A 220 31.19 0.62 -27.64
N SER A 221 31.53 -0.43 -28.39
CA SER A 221 32.85 -1.07 -28.36
C SER A 221 33.78 -0.61 -29.49
N GLN A 222 33.31 0.33 -30.32
CA GLN A 222 34.06 1.03 -31.37
C GLN A 222 34.32 2.47 -30.95
#